data_AF-L9W7V7-F1
#
_entry.id   AF-L9W7V7-F1
#
_cell.length_a   1.000
_cell.length_b   1.000
_cell.length_c   1.000
_cell.angle_alpha   90.00
_cell.angle_beta   90.00
_cell.angle_gamma   90.00
#
_symmetry.space_group_name_H-M   'P 1'
#
loop_
_entity.id
_entity.type
_entity.pdbx_description
1 polymer ?
#
loop_
_entity_poly.entity_id
_entity_poly.type
_entity_poly.pdbx_seq_one_letter_code
_entity_poly.pdbx_strand_id
1 'polypeptide(L)'
;MLTFPDHVRPELADYPAEPISSAPLRSVNSNWIESYFSAIGIEPATLADIESIILATHSSASDGNPCYRKTLRNEIRNTSGIVAVKYHPRETDGDYLGVAKHENTTILPQSIPAELVYLYANRLTTVVGTISTALLTARWIDDDLEVISLADVIDIGDDRLKTMFRSVDIDVRS
;
A
#
# COMPACT_ATOMS: atom_id res chain seq x y z
N MET A 1 15.44 -16.34 -8.30
CA MET A 1 14.20 -16.24 -7.51
C MET A 1 13.63 -14.85 -7.69
N LEU A 2 12.36 -14.71 -8.05
CA LEU A 2 11.67 -13.44 -8.30
C LEU A 2 10.22 -13.51 -7.78
N THR A 3 9.63 -12.40 -7.35
CA THR A 3 8.22 -12.36 -6.93
C THR A 3 7.26 -12.54 -8.11
N PHE A 4 7.59 -11.95 -9.26
CA PHE A 4 6.79 -12.05 -10.50
C PHE A 4 7.68 -12.52 -11.66
N PRO A 5 7.95 -13.83 -11.78
CA PRO A 5 8.87 -14.36 -12.79
C PRO A 5 8.41 -14.09 -14.23
N ASP A 6 7.10 -13.99 -14.47
CA ASP A 6 6.53 -13.75 -15.81
C ASP A 6 6.60 -12.27 -16.26
N HIS A 7 7.08 -11.38 -15.39
CA HIS A 7 7.19 -9.94 -15.65
C HIS A 7 8.64 -9.46 -15.64
N VAL A 8 9.58 -10.36 -15.88
CA VAL A 8 10.98 -10.00 -16.08
C VAL A 8 11.17 -9.18 -17.34
N ARG A 9 12.28 -8.44 -17.37
CA ARG A 9 12.73 -7.81 -18.60
C ARG A 9 13.00 -8.88 -19.68
N PRO A 10 12.75 -8.59 -20.97
CA PRO A 10 12.95 -9.56 -22.05
C PRO A 10 14.35 -10.17 -22.09
N GLU A 11 15.39 -9.41 -21.71
CA GLU A 11 16.78 -9.87 -21.68
C GLU A 11 17.03 -10.99 -20.63
N LEU A 12 16.07 -11.18 -19.71
CA LEU A 12 16.14 -12.17 -18.64
C LEU A 12 15.11 -13.31 -18.83
N ALA A 13 14.34 -13.31 -19.92
CA ALA A 13 13.26 -14.28 -20.13
C ALA A 13 13.75 -15.74 -20.20
N ASP A 14 14.97 -15.95 -20.71
CA ASP A 14 15.58 -17.29 -20.84
C ASP A 14 16.31 -17.74 -19.55
N TYR A 15 16.39 -16.88 -18.53
CA TYR A 15 17.05 -17.23 -17.27
C TYR A 15 16.07 -17.96 -16.35
N PRO A 16 16.49 -19.05 -15.68
CA PRO A 16 15.65 -19.74 -14.71
C PRO A 16 15.17 -18.78 -13.61
N ALA A 17 13.86 -18.56 -13.55
CA ALA A 17 13.22 -17.73 -12.55
C ALA A 17 12.20 -18.57 -11.77
N GLU A 18 12.53 -18.87 -10.52
CA GLU A 18 11.57 -19.50 -9.60
C GLU A 18 10.79 -18.43 -8.82
N PRO A 19 9.46 -18.60 -8.63
CA PRO A 19 8.65 -17.70 -7.85
C PRO A 19 9.05 -17.73 -6.37
N ILE A 20 9.18 -16.56 -5.76
CA ILE A 20 9.37 -16.45 -4.30
C ILE A 20 7.99 -16.62 -3.65
N SER A 21 7.83 -17.62 -2.79
CA SER A 21 6.60 -17.79 -2.01
C SER A 21 6.51 -16.75 -0.88
N SER A 22 5.34 -16.16 -0.69
CA SER A 22 5.03 -15.29 0.47
C SER A 22 4.65 -16.07 1.72
N ALA A 23 4.46 -17.39 1.65
CA ALA A 23 4.03 -18.23 2.77
C ALA A 23 4.89 -18.07 4.04
N PRO A 24 6.24 -17.97 3.97
CA PRO A 24 7.06 -17.73 5.17
C PRO A 24 6.74 -16.40 5.86
N LEU A 25 6.34 -15.36 5.11
CA LEU A 25 6.00 -14.06 5.68
C LEU A 25 4.72 -14.09 6.51
N ARG A 26 3.73 -14.88 6.08
CA ARG A 26 2.48 -15.09 6.84
C ARG A 26 2.71 -15.86 8.15
N SER A 27 3.84 -16.55 8.28
CA SER A 27 4.24 -17.27 9.49
C SER A 27 5.15 -16.46 10.42
N VAL A 28 5.39 -15.17 10.12
CA VAL A 28 6.16 -14.29 11.00
C VAL A 28 5.48 -14.21 12.37
N ASN A 29 6.29 -14.27 13.43
CA ASN A 29 5.80 -14.23 14.80
C ASN A 29 5.11 -12.88 15.09
N SER A 30 3.80 -12.91 15.34
CA SER A 30 3.01 -11.72 15.66
C SER A 30 3.57 -10.95 16.85
N ASN A 31 4.11 -11.63 17.87
CA ASN A 31 4.72 -10.97 19.04
C ASN A 31 5.94 -10.12 18.66
N TRP A 32 6.68 -10.52 17.63
CA TRP A 32 7.80 -9.71 17.13
C TRP A 32 7.28 -8.44 16.44
N ILE A 33 6.22 -8.55 15.65
CA ILE A 33 5.58 -7.40 15.01
C ILE A 33 4.99 -6.44 16.06
N GLU A 34 4.31 -6.96 17.07
CA GLU A 34 3.78 -6.18 18.21
C GLU A 34 4.89 -5.48 18.98
N SER A 35 6.00 -6.18 19.22
CA SER A 35 7.19 -5.59 19.89
C SER A 35 7.79 -4.47 19.05
N TYR A 36 7.83 -4.63 17.71
CA TYR A 36 8.29 -3.59 16.81
C TYR A 36 7.39 -2.35 16.88
N PHE A 37 6.07 -2.53 16.77
CA PHE A 37 5.10 -1.43 16.89
C PHE A 37 5.20 -0.72 18.24
N SER A 38 5.28 -1.47 19.33
CA SER A 38 5.42 -0.90 20.68
C SER A 38 6.71 -0.09 20.82
N ALA A 39 7.82 -0.58 20.24
CA ALA A 39 9.12 0.11 20.29
C ALA A 39 9.13 1.45 19.53
N ILE A 40 8.24 1.63 18.55
CA ILE A 40 8.08 2.88 17.81
C ILE A 40 6.88 3.71 18.31
N GLY A 41 6.31 3.36 19.46
CA GLY A 41 5.27 4.12 20.15
C GLY A 41 3.86 3.91 19.60
N ILE A 42 3.59 2.76 18.97
CA ILE A 42 2.27 2.40 18.45
C ILE A 42 1.67 1.31 19.33
N GLU A 43 0.42 1.53 19.74
CA GLU A 43 -0.37 0.51 20.42
C GLU A 43 -0.85 -0.53 19.39
N PRO A 44 -0.36 -1.78 19.40
CA PRO A 44 -0.66 -2.76 18.35
C PRO A 44 -2.16 -3.00 18.16
N ALA A 45 -2.94 -2.98 19.24
CA ALA A 45 -4.39 -3.14 19.19
C ALA A 45 -5.10 -2.14 18.26
N THR A 46 -4.52 -0.95 18.05
CA THR A 46 -5.07 0.07 17.13
C THR A 46 -4.93 -0.28 15.65
N LEU A 47 -4.05 -1.24 15.33
CA LEU A 47 -3.79 -1.68 13.96
C LEU A 47 -4.55 -2.95 13.58
N ALA A 48 -4.97 -3.76 14.56
CA ALA A 48 -5.59 -5.05 14.33
C ALA A 48 -6.92 -4.96 13.55
N ASP A 49 -7.67 -3.87 13.77
CA ASP A 49 -8.99 -3.64 13.17
C ASP A 49 -8.96 -2.81 11.88
N ILE A 50 -7.77 -2.46 11.35
CA ILE A 50 -7.65 -1.74 10.08
C ILE A 50 -8.26 -2.60 8.97
N GLU A 51 -9.22 -2.04 8.24
CA GLU A 51 -9.90 -2.70 7.12
C GLU A 51 -9.33 -2.25 5.77
N SER A 52 -8.80 -1.03 5.71
CA SER A 52 -8.21 -0.48 4.49
C SER A 52 -6.96 0.35 4.76
N ILE A 53 -5.98 0.27 3.87
CA ILE A 53 -4.77 1.11 3.91
C ILE A 53 -4.72 1.98 2.65
N ILE A 54 -4.50 3.27 2.83
CA ILE A 54 -4.31 4.24 1.75
C ILE A 54 -2.87 4.76 1.81
N LEU A 55 -2.10 4.43 0.79
CA LEU A 55 -0.70 4.81 0.61
C LEU A 55 -0.62 6.13 -0.15
N ALA A 56 -0.32 7.20 0.57
CA ALA A 56 -0.13 8.52 -0.02
C ALA A 56 1.34 8.71 -0.44
N THR A 57 1.56 9.08 -1.69
CA THR A 57 2.89 9.50 -2.18
C THR A 57 3.32 10.83 -1.55
N HIS A 58 4.58 11.19 -1.78
CA HIS A 58 5.13 12.48 -1.37
C HIS A 58 4.31 13.64 -1.95
N SER A 59 4.13 14.70 -1.18
CA SER A 59 3.38 15.91 -1.55
C SER A 59 3.93 16.56 -2.82
N SER A 60 5.24 16.49 -3.07
CA SER A 60 5.82 16.99 -4.33
C SER A 60 5.35 16.23 -5.57
N ALA A 61 4.93 14.97 -5.45
CA ALA A 61 4.31 14.24 -6.56
C ALA A 61 2.86 14.71 -6.81
N SER A 62 2.25 15.40 -5.82
CA SER A 62 0.98 16.10 -5.96
C SER A 62 1.13 17.54 -6.44
N ASP A 63 2.33 18.11 -6.37
CA ASP A 63 2.61 19.49 -6.78
C ASP A 63 2.47 19.57 -8.31
N GLY A 64 1.43 20.26 -8.77
CA GLY A 64 1.04 20.33 -10.19
C GLY A 64 -0.19 19.50 -10.55
N ASN A 65 -0.69 18.64 -9.65
CA ASN A 65 -1.92 17.87 -9.86
C ASN A 65 -2.95 18.12 -8.74
N PRO A 66 -3.82 19.15 -8.90
CA PRO A 66 -4.89 19.44 -7.94
C PRO A 66 -5.87 18.28 -7.73
N CYS A 67 -6.01 17.39 -8.73
CA CYS A 67 -6.86 16.22 -8.64
C CYS A 67 -6.31 15.20 -7.64
N TYR A 68 -4.99 15.03 -7.52
CA TYR A 68 -4.35 14.08 -6.60
C TYR A 68 -4.92 14.17 -5.18
N ARG A 69 -4.84 15.35 -4.54
CA ARG A 69 -5.27 15.53 -3.15
C ARG A 69 -6.77 15.35 -3.01
N LYS A 70 -7.54 15.77 -4.01
CA LYS A 70 -9.00 15.63 -4.03
C LYS A 70 -9.41 14.16 -4.16
N THR A 71 -8.79 13.41 -5.07
CA THR A 71 -9.04 11.99 -5.32
C THR A 71 -8.73 11.18 -4.07
N LEU A 72 -7.55 11.32 -3.46
CA LEU A 72 -7.24 10.57 -2.23
C LEU A 72 -8.16 10.91 -1.07
N ARG A 73 -8.48 12.18 -0.85
CA ARG A 73 -9.46 12.56 0.19
C ARG A 73 -10.83 11.95 -0.07
N ASN A 74 -11.26 11.91 -1.32
CA ASN A 74 -12.54 11.32 -1.69
C ASN A 74 -12.50 9.80 -1.48
N GLU A 75 -11.40 9.14 -1.84
CA GLU A 75 -11.22 7.71 -1.58
C GLU A 75 -11.32 7.42 -0.08
N ILE A 76 -10.51 8.09 0.75
CA ILE A 76 -10.53 7.96 2.22
C ILE A 76 -11.94 8.13 2.80
N ARG A 77 -12.71 9.11 2.28
CA ARG A 77 -14.07 9.40 2.76
C ARG A 77 -15.12 8.38 2.31
N ASN A 78 -14.91 7.76 1.16
CA ASN A 78 -15.85 6.82 0.58
C ASN A 78 -15.55 5.38 1.01
N THR A 79 -14.34 5.10 1.47
CA THR A 79 -13.96 3.82 2.07
C THR A 79 -14.68 3.65 3.41
N SER A 80 -15.45 2.57 3.53
CA SER A 80 -16.08 2.16 4.78
C SER A 80 -15.07 1.52 5.73
N GLY A 81 -15.41 1.45 7.02
CA GLY A 81 -14.56 0.80 8.02
C GLY A 81 -13.40 1.68 8.49
N ILE A 82 -12.44 1.07 9.17
CA ILE A 82 -11.26 1.75 9.71
C ILE A 82 -10.20 1.88 8.62
N VAL A 83 -9.89 3.13 8.26
CA VAL A 83 -8.96 3.48 7.21
C VAL A 83 -7.64 3.94 7.81
N ALA A 84 -6.56 3.26 7.49
CA ALA A 84 -5.22 3.69 7.81
C ALA A 84 -4.65 4.51 6.64
N VAL A 85 -4.11 5.69 6.90
CA VAL A 85 -3.42 6.51 5.91
C VAL A 85 -1.94 6.50 6.21
N LYS A 86 -1.14 6.08 5.24
CA LYS A 86 0.32 6.04 5.33
C LYS A 86 0.94 7.03 4.36
N TYR A 87 1.58 8.05 4.91
CA TYR A 87 2.35 9.01 4.12
C TYR A 87 3.72 8.47 3.72
N HIS A 88 4.27 9.03 2.64
CA HIS A 88 5.60 8.70 2.13
C HIS A 88 6.70 9.03 3.18
N PRO A 89 7.75 8.20 3.35
CA PRO A 89 8.78 8.40 4.39
C PRO A 89 9.58 9.70 4.34
N ARG A 90 9.57 10.39 3.19
CA ARG A 90 10.26 11.68 2.99
C ARG A 90 9.35 12.89 3.20
N GLU A 91 8.07 12.66 3.46
CA GLU A 91 7.09 13.74 3.62
C GLU A 91 7.32 14.49 4.92
N THR A 92 7.36 15.82 4.85
CA THR A 92 7.60 16.68 6.02
C THR A 92 6.30 17.12 6.68
N ASP A 93 5.21 17.21 5.92
CA ASP A 93 3.88 17.49 6.46
C ASP A 93 3.16 16.18 6.83
N GLY A 94 3.06 15.94 8.14
CA GLY A 94 2.48 14.72 8.71
C GLY A 94 0.99 14.49 8.41
N ASP A 95 0.26 15.48 7.88
CA ASP A 95 -1.13 15.31 7.43
C ASP A 95 -1.48 16.27 6.28
N TYR A 96 -0.69 16.30 5.20
CA TYR A 96 -0.95 17.24 4.09
C TYR A 96 -2.31 17.03 3.38
N LEU A 97 -2.94 15.87 3.56
CA LEU A 97 -4.31 15.64 3.06
C LEU A 97 -5.37 16.20 4.02
N GLY A 98 -5.03 16.47 5.29
CA GLY A 98 -5.92 17.03 6.30
C GLY A 98 -7.00 16.04 6.74
N VAL A 99 -6.65 14.75 6.81
CA VAL A 99 -7.59 13.65 7.03
C VAL A 99 -7.53 13.05 8.43
N ALA A 100 -6.56 13.44 9.26
CA ALA A 100 -6.45 12.96 10.64
C ALA A 100 -7.67 13.27 11.52
N LYS A 101 -8.51 14.22 11.12
CA LYS A 101 -9.75 14.60 11.80
C LYS A 101 -10.97 13.75 11.42
N HIS A 102 -10.83 12.82 10.47
CA HIS A 102 -11.91 11.92 10.10
C HIS A 102 -12.03 10.81 11.16
N GLU A 103 -13.25 10.58 11.66
CA GLU A 103 -13.52 9.68 12.80
C GLU A 103 -13.02 8.25 12.58
N ASN A 104 -13.07 7.76 11.34
CA ASN A 104 -12.65 6.42 10.96
C ASN A 104 -11.23 6.36 10.37
N THR A 105 -10.44 7.43 10.47
CA THR A 105 -9.11 7.52 9.87
C THR A 105 -8.01 7.50 10.93
N THR A 106 -7.02 6.62 10.76
CA THR A 106 -5.80 6.57 11.56
C THR A 106 -4.59 6.92 10.70
N ILE A 107 -3.78 7.89 11.10
CA ILE A 107 -2.52 8.18 10.41
C ILE A 107 -1.45 7.24 10.94
N LEU A 108 -0.86 6.45 10.04
CA LEU A 108 0.27 5.60 10.37
C LEU A 108 1.57 6.40 10.39
N PRO A 109 2.43 6.19 11.41
CA PRO A 109 3.80 6.70 11.37
C PRO A 109 4.52 6.34 10.07
N GLN A 110 5.13 7.35 9.45
CA GLN A 110 5.79 7.22 8.15
C GLN A 110 6.92 6.18 8.13
N SER A 111 7.58 5.98 9.28
CA SER A 111 8.70 5.05 9.48
C SER A 111 8.30 3.57 9.42
N ILE A 112 7.01 3.24 9.57
CA ILE A 112 6.55 1.85 9.52
C ILE A 112 6.67 1.33 8.09
N PRO A 113 7.20 0.12 7.87
CA PRO A 113 7.02 -0.59 6.60
C PRO A 113 5.56 -0.99 6.42
N ALA A 114 4.96 -0.69 5.26
CA ALA A 114 3.55 -1.02 5.01
C ALA A 114 3.29 -2.53 5.13
N GLU A 115 4.28 -3.32 4.74
CA GLU A 115 4.31 -4.78 4.81
C GLU A 115 4.03 -5.33 6.22
N LEU A 116 4.52 -4.65 7.26
CA LEU A 116 4.25 -5.10 8.63
C LEU A 116 2.79 -4.90 9.01
N VAL A 117 2.12 -3.89 8.45
CA VAL A 117 0.69 -3.70 8.66
C VAL A 117 -0.11 -4.75 7.89
N TYR A 118 0.30 -5.10 6.66
CA TYR A 118 -0.34 -6.17 5.88
C TYR A 118 -0.30 -7.51 6.60
N LEU A 119 0.81 -7.82 7.27
CA LEU A 119 0.99 -9.06 8.02
C LEU A 119 0.30 -9.07 9.39
N TYR A 120 -0.13 -7.91 9.90
CA TYR A 120 -0.68 -7.78 11.26
C TYR A 120 -2.18 -7.49 11.30
N ALA A 121 -2.67 -6.66 10.39
CA ALA A 121 -4.07 -6.25 10.35
C ALA A 121 -4.96 -7.40 9.85
N ASN A 122 -5.52 -8.17 10.79
CA ASN A 122 -6.31 -9.37 10.49
C ASN A 122 -7.63 -9.10 9.73
N ARG A 123 -8.07 -7.84 9.68
CA ARG A 123 -9.28 -7.40 8.96
C ARG A 123 -8.98 -6.66 7.67
N LEU A 124 -7.71 -6.55 7.28
CA LEU A 124 -7.33 -5.83 6.07
C LEU A 124 -7.95 -6.51 4.86
N THR A 125 -8.72 -5.75 4.10
CA THR A 125 -9.38 -6.21 2.88
C THR A 125 -8.94 -5.42 1.66
N THR A 126 -8.54 -4.16 1.84
CA THR A 126 -8.22 -3.26 0.73
C THR A 126 -6.92 -2.50 0.95
N VAL A 127 -6.07 -2.43 -0.08
CA VAL A 127 -4.88 -1.57 -0.11
C VAL A 127 -4.95 -0.68 -1.35
N VAL A 128 -4.96 0.63 -1.13
CA VAL A 128 -5.05 1.63 -2.20
C VAL A 128 -3.77 2.45 -2.25
N GLY A 129 -3.30 2.77 -3.45
CA GLY A 129 -2.17 3.67 -3.65
C GLY A 129 -2.10 4.19 -5.08
N THR A 130 -0.94 4.67 -5.49
CA THR A 130 -0.61 4.93 -6.90
C THR A 130 0.38 3.86 -7.39
N ILE A 131 1.27 4.18 -8.34
CA ILE A 131 2.31 3.23 -8.73
C ILE A 131 3.39 3.18 -7.64
N SER A 132 3.41 2.07 -6.89
CA SER A 132 4.41 1.82 -5.86
C SER A 132 4.69 0.34 -5.68
N THR A 133 5.90 0.01 -5.24
CA THR A 133 6.25 -1.38 -4.88
C THR A 133 5.42 -1.92 -3.72
N ALA A 134 4.89 -1.04 -2.86
CA ALA A 134 4.04 -1.44 -1.74
C ALA A 134 2.72 -2.08 -2.19
N LEU A 135 2.18 -1.72 -3.38
CA LEU A 135 1.02 -2.41 -3.95
C LEU A 135 1.39 -3.78 -4.51
N LEU A 136 2.55 -3.90 -5.18
CA LEU A 136 3.09 -5.18 -5.62
C LEU A 136 3.30 -6.13 -4.43
N THR A 137 3.84 -5.62 -3.33
CA THR A 137 4.04 -6.42 -2.11
C THR A 137 2.72 -6.80 -1.46
N ALA A 138 1.74 -5.90 -1.40
CA ALA A 138 0.41 -6.22 -0.88
C ALA A 138 -0.21 -7.37 -1.67
N ARG A 139 -0.18 -7.26 -3.00
CA ARG A 139 -0.69 -8.30 -3.89
C ARG A 139 0.03 -9.64 -3.72
N TRP A 140 1.35 -9.62 -3.60
CA TRP A 140 2.15 -10.82 -3.43
C TRP A 140 1.99 -11.50 -2.06
N ILE A 141 1.80 -10.71 -0.99
CA ILE A 141 1.62 -11.24 0.36
C ILE A 141 0.27 -11.94 0.48
N ASP A 142 -0.79 -11.31 -0.03
CA ASP A 142 -2.12 -11.86 0.09
C ASP A 142 -2.99 -11.68 -1.13
N ASP A 143 -3.30 -12.77 -1.84
CA ASP A 143 -4.12 -12.84 -3.06
C ASP A 143 -5.59 -12.47 -2.82
N ASP A 144 -6.07 -12.56 -1.58
CA ASP A 144 -7.46 -12.20 -1.23
C ASP A 144 -7.66 -10.68 -1.04
N LEU A 145 -6.58 -9.90 -0.93
CA LEU A 145 -6.67 -8.45 -0.81
C LEU A 145 -7.19 -7.80 -2.10
N GLU A 146 -8.07 -6.82 -1.97
CA GLU A 146 -8.36 -5.88 -3.04
C GLU A 146 -7.22 -4.86 -3.12
N VAL A 147 -6.40 -4.93 -4.17
CA VAL A 147 -5.27 -4.00 -4.35
C VAL A 147 -5.58 -3.05 -5.49
N ILE A 148 -5.66 -1.75 -5.17
CA ILE A 148 -6.11 -0.70 -6.09
C ILE A 148 -5.00 0.32 -6.33
N SER A 149 -4.78 0.63 -7.59
CA SER A 149 -3.97 1.77 -8.02
C SER A 149 -4.85 2.88 -8.61
N LEU A 150 -4.69 4.09 -8.10
CA LEU A 150 -5.33 5.31 -8.61
C LEU A 150 -4.49 5.98 -9.70
N ALA A 151 -3.58 5.24 -10.33
CA ALA A 151 -2.62 5.77 -11.30
C ALA A 151 -3.29 6.44 -12.51
N ASP A 152 -4.42 5.91 -13.01
CA ASP A 152 -5.15 6.54 -14.11
C ASP A 152 -5.97 7.74 -13.66
N VAL A 153 -6.72 7.65 -12.56
CA VAL A 153 -7.50 8.77 -12.02
C VAL A 153 -6.63 10.00 -11.73
N ILE A 154 -5.38 9.77 -11.31
CA ILE A 154 -4.45 10.83 -10.93
C ILE A 154 -3.43 11.12 -12.05
N ASP A 155 -3.52 10.47 -13.20
CA ASP A 155 -2.60 10.66 -14.33
C ASP A 155 -1.10 10.58 -13.92
N ILE A 156 -0.76 9.51 -13.18
CA ILE A 156 0.59 9.24 -12.70
C ILE A 156 1.11 7.94 -13.29
N GLY A 157 2.36 7.97 -13.72
CA GLY A 157 3.07 6.81 -14.26
C GLY A 157 2.76 6.54 -15.73
N ASP A 158 3.57 5.67 -16.33
CA ASP A 158 3.45 5.34 -17.76
C ASP A 158 2.51 4.14 -18.00
N ASP A 159 2.05 4.02 -19.24
CA ASP A 159 1.12 2.95 -19.67
C ASP A 159 1.71 1.55 -19.50
N ARG A 160 3.03 1.38 -19.55
CA ARG A 160 3.67 0.07 -19.36
C ARG A 160 3.58 -0.36 -17.91
N LEU A 161 3.82 0.54 -16.97
CA LEU A 161 3.68 0.28 -15.53
C LEU A 161 2.23 -0.03 -15.17
N LYS A 162 1.27 0.73 -15.72
CA LYS A 162 -0.17 0.47 -15.53
C LYS A 162 -0.57 -0.89 -16.10
N THR A 163 -0.05 -1.24 -17.28
CA THR A 163 -0.28 -2.56 -17.89
C THR A 163 0.30 -3.68 -17.04
N MET A 164 1.50 -3.50 -16.48
CA MET A 164 2.12 -4.48 -15.58
C MET A 164 1.34 -4.64 -14.28
N PHE A 165 0.81 -3.56 -13.69
CA PHE A 165 -0.02 -3.64 -12.49
C PHE A 165 -1.29 -4.47 -12.76
N ARG A 166 -1.96 -4.23 -13.88
CA ARG A 166 -3.12 -5.02 -14.29
C ARG A 166 -2.78 -6.50 -14.51
N SER A 167 -1.58 -6.82 -15.02
CA SER A 167 -1.19 -8.21 -15.26
C SER A 167 -0.86 -8.99 -13.98
N VAL A 168 -0.70 -8.31 -12.85
CA VAL A 168 -0.55 -8.93 -11.52
C VAL A 168 -1.79 -8.75 -10.65
N ASP A 169 -2.97 -8.59 -11.24
CA ASP A 169 -4.24 -8.44 -10.51
C ASP A 169 -4.29 -7.26 -9.52
N ILE A 170 -3.65 -6.13 -9.89
CA ILE A 170 -3.89 -4.83 -9.26
C ILE A 170 -4.90 -4.05 -10.11
N ASP A 171 -6.00 -3.64 -9.49
CA ASP A 171 -7.04 -2.83 -10.14
C ASP A 171 -6.54 -1.40 -10.36
N VAL A 172 -6.24 -1.05 -11.61
CA VAL A 172 -5.88 0.32 -11.99
C VAL A 172 -7.14 1.09 -12.38
N ARG A 173 -7.70 1.83 -11.41
CA ARG A 173 -8.96 2.58 -11.56
C ARG A 173 -8.82 3.73 -12.57
N SER A 174 -9.76 3.77 -13.51
CA SER A 174 -9.93 4.80 -14.55
C SER A 174 -10.94 5.88 -14.16
#